data_AF-A0A0F9D9M0-F1
#
_entry.id   AF-A0A0F9D9M0-F1
#
_cell.length_a   1.000
_cell.length_b   1.000
_cell.length_c   1.000
_cell.angle_alpha   90.00
_cell.angle_beta   90.00
_cell.angle_gamma   90.00
#
_symmetry.space_group_name_H-M   'P 1'
#
loop_
_entity.id
_entity.type
_entity.pdbx_description
1 polymer ?
#
loop_
_entity_poly.entity_id
_entity_poly.type
_entity_poly.pdbx_seq_one_letter_code
_entity_poly.pdbx_strand_id
1 'polypeptide(L)'
;MFKKNEDKLEPFITGIDMQQYHQSQLLPECFKVNGVVDVFKVSEILKGNQYGNKIGYVEITERYRDIDIDTEEDLLFCEYLLKNNLIKI
;
A
#
# COMPACT_ATOMS: atom_id res chain seq x y z
N MET A 1 -11.13 0.98 7.42
CA MET A 1 -11.88 0.21 6.41
C MET A 1 -12.97 -0.59 7.12
N PHE A 2 -14.14 -0.71 6.50
CA PHE A 2 -15.25 -1.52 7.04
C PHE A 2 -15.52 -2.68 6.10
N LYS A 3 -15.93 -3.82 6.65
CA LYS A 3 -16.49 -4.91 5.86
C LYS A 3 -18.00 -4.94 6.05
N LYS A 4 -18.73 -5.27 4.99
CA LYS A 4 -20.17 -5.50 5.06
C LYS A 4 -20.41 -6.88 5.66
N ASN A 5 -21.19 -6.92 6.72
CA ASN A 5 -21.70 -8.12 7.35
C ASN A 5 -23.23 -8.00 7.40
N GLU A 6 -23.89 -8.73 6.51
CA GLU A 6 -25.33 -8.58 6.25
C GLU A 6 -25.69 -7.12 5.96
N ASP A 7 -26.52 -6.49 6.79
CA ASP A 7 -26.95 -5.09 6.66
C ASP A 7 -26.16 -4.13 7.54
N LYS A 8 -25.04 -4.59 8.14
CA LYS A 8 -24.19 -3.79 9.02
C LYS A 8 -22.79 -3.65 8.44
N LEU A 9 -22.17 -2.53 8.78
CA LEU A 9 -20.74 -2.32 8.57
C LEU A 9 -20.03 -2.57 9.90
N GLU A 10 -19.05 -3.46 9.88
CA GLU A 10 -18.17 -3.70 11.02
C GLU A 10 -16.71 -3.35 10.68
N PRO A 11 -15.89 -2.97 11.69
CA PRO A 11 -14.48 -2.71 11.47
C PRO A 11 -13.81 -3.88 10.75
N PHE A 12 -13.04 -3.57 9.70
CA PHE A 12 -12.32 -4.58 8.94
C PHE A 12 -11.23 -5.25 9.79
N ILE A 13 -10.58 -4.49 10.67
CA ILE A 13 -9.58 -4.99 11.61
C ILE A 13 -10.25 -5.19 12.97
N THR A 14 -10.21 -6.42 13.46
CA THR A 14 -10.71 -6.78 14.79
C THR A 14 -9.76 -6.25 15.87
N GLY A 15 -10.31 -5.75 16.98
CA GLY A 15 -9.53 -5.26 18.12
C GLY A 15 -9.04 -3.81 18.02
N ILE A 16 -9.41 -3.07 16.96
CA ILE A 16 -9.20 -1.62 16.89
C ILE A 16 -10.40 -0.92 17.54
N ASP A 17 -10.15 -0.14 18.60
CA ASP A 17 -11.15 0.73 19.20
C ASP A 17 -11.27 2.04 18.41
N MET A 18 -12.41 2.21 17.73
CA MET A 18 -12.70 3.39 16.93
C MET A 18 -12.84 4.68 17.76
N GLN A 19 -13.14 4.59 19.06
CA GLN A 19 -13.15 5.76 19.94
C GLN A 19 -11.72 6.24 20.24
N GLN A 20 -10.80 5.29 20.41
CA GLN A 20 -9.38 5.57 20.58
C GLN A 20 -8.75 6.11 19.30
N TYR A 21 -9.08 5.52 18.14
CA TYR A 21 -8.49 5.84 16.84
C TYR A 21 -9.45 6.63 15.93
N HIS A 22 -10.15 7.60 16.51
CA HIS A 22 -11.15 8.40 15.80
C HIS A 22 -10.54 9.38 14.77
N GLN A 23 -9.24 9.59 14.81
CA GLN A 23 -8.48 10.47 13.92
C GLN A 23 -7.25 9.73 13.37
N SER A 24 -6.86 10.00 12.13
CA SER A 24 -5.77 9.27 11.46
C SER A 24 -4.42 9.44 12.15
N GLN A 25 -4.13 10.60 12.75
CA GLN A 25 -2.88 10.81 13.49
C GLN A 25 -2.79 10.02 14.80
N LEU A 26 -3.90 9.47 15.28
CA LEU A 26 -3.91 8.60 16.47
C LEU A 26 -3.55 7.17 16.10
N LEU A 27 -3.66 6.80 14.82
CA LEU A 27 -3.31 5.47 14.34
C LEU A 27 -1.80 5.26 14.43
N PRO A 28 -1.34 4.02 14.71
CA PRO A 28 0.05 3.68 14.49
C PRO A 28 0.40 3.88 13.01
N GLU A 29 1.68 4.15 12.76
CA GLU A 29 2.20 4.23 11.41
C GLU A 29 1.91 2.94 10.64
N CYS A 30 1.43 3.08 9.42
CA CYS A 30 1.06 1.97 8.57
C CYS A 30 1.66 2.14 7.18
N PHE A 31 2.11 1.02 6.62
CA PHE A 31 2.74 0.96 5.31
C PHE A 31 1.92 0.04 4.40
N LYS A 32 1.85 0.38 3.12
CA LYS A 32 1.23 -0.43 2.08
C LYS A 32 2.32 -0.91 1.12
N VAL A 33 2.30 -2.19 0.75
CA VAL A 33 3.10 -2.70 -0.37
C VAL A 33 2.53 -2.13 -1.67
N ASN A 34 3.38 -1.45 -2.44
CA ASN A 34 2.97 -0.64 -3.60
C ASN A 34 3.45 -1.19 -4.95
N GLY A 35 3.99 -2.42 -4.99
CA GLY A 35 4.39 -3.06 -6.24
C GLY A 35 5.61 -2.47 -6.95
N VAL A 36 6.16 -1.35 -6.50
CA VAL A 36 7.28 -0.66 -7.16
C VAL A 36 8.54 -1.51 -7.20
N VAL A 37 8.89 -2.14 -6.08
CA VAL A 37 10.05 -3.02 -5.99
C VAL A 37 9.84 -4.08 -4.91
N ASP A 38 10.10 -5.33 -5.29
CA ASP A 38 10.17 -6.45 -4.36
C ASP A 38 11.54 -7.13 -4.50
N VAL A 39 12.22 -7.32 -3.37
CA VAL A 39 13.54 -7.96 -3.33
C VAL A 39 13.48 -9.18 -2.42
N PHE A 40 13.79 -10.34 -3.00
CA PHE A 40 13.71 -11.61 -2.30
C PHE A 40 15.04 -12.38 -2.36
N LYS A 41 15.29 -13.18 -1.33
CA LYS A 41 16.35 -14.20 -1.39
C LYS A 41 15.85 -15.37 -2.23
N VAL A 42 16.61 -15.74 -3.25
CA VAL A 42 16.32 -16.92 -4.10
C VAL A 42 16.08 -18.17 -3.25
N SER A 43 16.88 -18.35 -2.19
CA SER A 43 16.74 -19.48 -1.26
C SER A 43 15.38 -19.55 -0.54
N GLU A 44 14.71 -18.41 -0.33
CA GLU A 44 13.40 -18.36 0.31
C GLU A 44 12.27 -18.57 -0.71
N ILE A 45 12.41 -18.00 -1.92
CA ILE A 45 11.48 -18.26 -3.03
C ILE A 45 11.40 -19.76 -3.34
N LEU A 46 12.55 -20.44 -3.44
CA LEU A 46 12.60 -21.87 -3.75
C LEU A 46 11.93 -22.76 -2.69
N LYS A 47 11.73 -22.25 -1.47
CA LYS A 47 10.98 -22.93 -0.41
C LYS A 47 9.47 -22.63 -0.45
N GLY A 48 9.01 -21.82 -1.40
CA GLY A 48 7.64 -21.30 -1.44
C GLY A 48 7.36 -20.21 -0.39
N ASN A 49 8.40 -19.61 0.20
CA ASN A 49 8.23 -18.53 1.18
C ASN A 49 8.45 -17.18 0.51
N GLN A 50 7.35 -16.52 0.13
CA GLN A 50 7.41 -15.23 -0.56
C GLN A 50 8.01 -14.12 0.31
N TYR A 51 7.69 -14.05 1.60
CA TYR A 51 8.10 -12.92 2.44
C TYR A 51 9.25 -13.24 3.42
N GLY A 52 9.66 -14.52 3.51
CA GLY A 52 10.66 -14.93 4.49
C GLY A 52 10.14 -14.82 5.93
N ASN A 53 11.06 -14.90 6.90
CA ASN A 53 10.77 -14.74 8.33
C ASN A 53 11.11 -13.33 8.85
N LYS A 54 11.68 -12.48 8.00
CA LYS A 54 12.07 -11.10 8.29
C LYS A 54 11.97 -10.30 7.00
N ILE A 55 11.20 -9.21 7.04
CA ILE A 55 10.97 -8.32 5.90
C ILE A 55 11.67 -6.99 6.21
N GLY A 56 12.56 -6.56 5.32
CA GLY A 56 13.01 -5.17 5.27
C GLY A 56 12.10 -4.39 4.32
N TYR A 57 12.02 -3.07 4.48
CA TYR A 57 11.23 -2.22 3.60
C TYR A 57 12.07 -1.08 3.03
N VAL A 58 11.68 -0.61 1.86
CA VAL A 58 12.15 0.63 1.26
C VAL A 58 10.93 1.52 1.14
N GLU A 59 10.94 2.64 1.87
CA GLU A 59 9.85 3.60 1.83
C GLU A 59 10.00 4.51 0.61
N ILE A 60 8.93 4.63 -0.18
CA ILE A 60 8.84 5.60 -1.25
C ILE A 60 8.18 6.86 -0.68
N THR A 61 8.99 7.87 -0.38
CA THR A 61 8.53 9.14 0.21
C THR A 61 8.04 10.14 -0.83
N GLU A 62 8.36 9.90 -2.11
CA GLU A 62 7.96 10.76 -3.22
C GLU A 62 6.50 10.55 -3.58
N ARG A 63 5.75 11.65 -3.65
CA ARG A 63 4.34 11.64 -3.99
C ARG A 63 4.15 11.08 -5.41
N TYR A 64 3.16 10.20 -5.57
CA TYR A 64 2.72 9.64 -6.86
C TYR A 64 3.67 8.64 -7.52
N ARG A 65 4.79 8.29 -6.88
CA ARG A 65 5.75 7.31 -7.43
C ARG A 65 5.33 5.86 -7.18
N ASP A 66 4.17 5.66 -6.55
CA ASP A 66 3.58 4.41 -6.13
C ASP A 66 2.21 4.13 -6.81
N ILE A 67 1.93 4.82 -7.92
CA ILE A 67 0.71 4.63 -8.71
C ILE A 67 0.87 3.39 -9.59
N ASP A 68 0.03 2.39 -9.33
CA ASP A 68 -0.17 1.23 -10.20
C ASP A 68 -1.03 1.65 -11.41
N ILE A 69 -0.65 1.21 -12.62
CA ILE A 69 -1.41 1.47 -13.85
C ILE A 69 -2.22 0.22 -14.17
N ASP A 70 -3.48 0.19 -13.74
CA ASP A 70 -4.42 -0.90 -14.03
C ASP A 70 -5.47 -0.51 -15.08
N THR A 71 -5.71 0.80 -15.24
CA THR A 71 -6.75 1.38 -16.12
C THR A 71 -6.19 2.44 -17.08
N GLU A 72 -6.99 2.82 -18.09
CA GLU A 72 -6.63 3.93 -18.98
C GLU A 72 -6.55 5.27 -18.23
N GLU A 73 -7.39 5.46 -17.22
CA GLU A 73 -7.38 6.65 -16.37
C GLU A 73 -6.08 6.77 -15.57
N ASP A 74 -5.54 5.66 -15.06
CA ASP A 74 -4.26 5.64 -14.36
C ASP A 74 -3.13 6.05 -15.30
N LEU A 75 -3.13 5.52 -16.53
CA LEU A 75 -2.14 5.87 -17.55
C LEU A 75 -2.19 7.36 -17.90
N LEU A 76 -3.39 7.89 -18.17
CA LEU A 76 -3.59 9.31 -18.46
C LEU A 76 -3.09 10.20 -17.31
N PHE A 77 -3.33 9.77 -16.07
CA PHE A 77 -2.86 10.48 -14.89
C PHE A 77 -1.33 10.44 -14.78
N CYS A 78 -0.70 9.28 -14.94
CA CYS A 78 0.76 9.16 -14.96
C CYS A 78 1.41 10.02 -16.06
N GLU A 79 0.84 10.05 -17.26
CA GLU A 79 1.30 10.93 -18.34
C GLU A 79 1.20 12.41 -17.96
N TYR A 80 0.09 12.82 -17.33
CA TYR A 80 -0.07 14.18 -16.84
C TYR A 80 1.03 14.54 -15.84
N LEU A 81 1.32 13.65 -14.88
CA LEU A 81 2.34 13.87 -13.86
C LEU A 81 3.74 14.04 -14.48
N LEU A 82 4.08 13.20 -15.47
CA LEU A 82 5.35 13.30 -16.20
C LEU A 82 5.44 14.59 -17.03
N LYS A 83 4.41 14.93 -17.80
CA LYS A 83 4.36 16.14 -18.64
C LYS A 83 4.51 17.43 -17.83
N ASN A 84 4.05 17.42 -16.58
CA ASN A 84 4.12 18.57 -15.67
C ASN A 84 5.30 18.52 -14.69
N ASN A 85 6.26 17.59 -14.87
CA ASN A 85 7.42 17.41 -13.98
C ASN A 85 7.07 17.19 -12.50
N LEU A 86 5.90 16.59 -12.24
CA LEU A 86 5.45 16.22 -10.88
C LEU A 86 6.06 14.90 -10.42
N ILE A 87 6.55 14.09 -11.36
CA ILE A 87 7.40 12.92 -11.15
C ILE A 87 8.60 13.04 -12.09
N LYS A 88 9.80 12.62 -11.64
CA LYS A 88 11.01 12.53 -12.46
C LYS A 88 11.36 11.07 -12.72
N ILE A 89 11.85 10.79 -13.93
CA ILE A 89 12.39 9.50 -14.35
C ILE A 89 13.90 9.49 -14.10
#